data_AF-A0A820CQQ3-F1
#
_entry.id   AF-A0A820CQQ3-F1
#
_cell.length_a   1.000
_cell.length_b   1.000
_cell.length_c   1.000
_cell.angle_alpha   90.00
_cell.angle_beta   90.00
_cell.angle_gamma   90.00
#
_symmetry.space_group_name_H-M   'P 1'
#
loop_
_entity.id
_entity.type
_entity.pdbx_description
1 polymer ?
#
loop_
_entity_poly.entity_id
_entity_poly.type
_entity_poly.pdbx_seq_one_letter_code
_entity_poly.pdbx_strand_id
1 'polypeptide(L)' 'IRKFDRTGRGTVAFDDFIQACVSIQTLTNAFRHYDRYQSGEITIGYEDFLTLVFSLKM' A
#
# COMPACT_ATOMS: atom_id res chain seq x y z
N ILE A 1 -12.04 -0.86 -2.26
CA ILE A 1 -12.93 -1.25 -3.36
C ILE A 1 -12.75 -0.34 -4.56
N ARG A 2 -13.10 0.96 -4.52
CA ARG A 2 -13.01 1.85 -5.70
C ARG A 2 -11.63 1.93 -6.40
N LYS A 3 -10.52 1.85 -5.65
CA LYS A 3 -9.17 1.85 -6.24
C LYS A 3 -8.88 0.63 -7.13
N PHE A 4 -9.52 -0.50 -6.85
CA PHE A 4 -9.30 -1.77 -7.54
C PHE A 4 -10.54 -2.25 -8.32
N ASP A 5 -11.71 -1.64 -8.15
CA ASP A 5 -12.85 -1.84 -9.04
C ASP A 5 -12.65 -0.99 -10.30
N ARG A 6 -11.91 -1.57 -11.27
CA ARG A 6 -11.65 -0.91 -12.56
C ARG A 6 -12.89 -0.74 -13.41
N THR A 7 -13.92 -1.54 -13.16
CA THR A 7 -15.14 -1.57 -13.98
C THR A 7 -16.23 -0.63 -13.47
N GLY A 8 -16.07 -0.10 -12.25
CA GLY A 8 -17.04 0.77 -11.60
C GLY A 8 -18.37 0.07 -11.26
N ARG A 9 -18.39 -1.28 -11.21
CA ARG A 9 -19.60 -2.08 -11.03
C ARG A 9 -19.91 -2.38 -9.57
N GLY A 10 -19.09 -1.89 -8.64
CA GLY A 10 -19.21 -2.18 -7.21
C GLY A 10 -18.71 -3.58 -6.85
N THR A 11 -18.11 -4.29 -7.79
CA THR A 11 -17.51 -5.62 -7.61
C THR A 11 -16.03 -5.57 -7.99
N VAL A 12 -15.23 -6.44 -7.39
CA VAL A 12 -13.79 -6.55 -7.68
C VAL A 12 -13.60 -7.86 -8.45
N ALA A 13 -13.05 -7.77 -9.66
CA ALA A 13 -12.70 -8.94 -10.44
C ALA A 13 -11.54 -9.71 -9.77
N PHE A 14 -11.34 -10.98 -10.12
CA PHE A 14 -10.36 -11.82 -9.44
C PHE A 14 -8.93 -11.28 -9.60
N ASP A 15 -8.55 -10.87 -10.81
CA ASP A 15 -7.29 -10.22 -11.12
C ASP A 15 -7.08 -8.92 -10.33
N ASP A 16 -8.11 -8.08 -10.27
CA ASP A 16 -8.10 -6.84 -9.48
C ASP A 16 -7.96 -7.12 -7.98
N PHE A 17 -8.55 -8.21 -7.48
CA PHE A 17 -8.39 -8.65 -6.10
C PHE A 17 -6.96 -9.10 -5.81
N ILE A 18 -6.35 -9.89 -6.70
CA ILE A 18 -4.95 -10.28 -6.57
C ILE A 18 -4.05 -9.05 -6.56
N GLN A 19 -4.29 -8.08 -7.45
CA GLN A 19 -3.53 -6.83 -7.48
C GLN A 19 -3.71 -6.03 -6.18
N ALA A 20 -4.92 -6.01 -5.61
CA ALA A 20 -5.17 -5.38 -4.33
C ALA A 20 -4.36 -6.04 -3.20
N CYS A 21 -4.36 -7.37 -3.13
CA CYS A 21 -3.58 -8.11 -2.15
C CYS A 21 -2.07 -7.82 -2.26
N VAL A 22 -1.52 -7.85 -3.48
CA VAL A 22 -0.10 -7.53 -3.71
C VAL A 22 0.22 -6.09 -3.30
N SER A 23 -0.65 -5.14 -3.66
CA SER A 23 -0.47 -3.73 -3.30
C SER A 23 -0.47 -3.52 -1.79
N ILE A 24 -1.42 -4.13 -1.08
CA ILE A 24 -1.53 -4.07 0.38
C ILE A 24 -0.29 -4.69 1.01
N GLN A 25 0.12 -5.89 0.56
CA GLN A 25 1.28 -6.58 1.11
C GLN A 25 2.57 -5.75 0.97
N THR A 26 2.79 -5.15 -0.19
CA THR A 26 3.96 -4.29 -0.45
C THR A 26 3.95 -3.04 0.43
N LEU A 27 2.81 -2.37 0.54
CA LEU A 27 2.62 -1.21 1.43
C LEU A 27 2.86 -1.57 2.91
N THR A 28 2.29 -2.67 3.39
CA THR A 28 2.45 -3.14 4.76
C THR A 28 3.91 -3.47 5.08
N ASN A 29 4.63 -4.09 4.14
CA ASN A 29 6.04 -4.41 4.34
C ASN A 29 6.91 -3.15 4.42
N ALA A 30 6.67 -2.16 3.54
CA ALA A 30 7.37 -0.89 3.61
C ALA A 30 7.06 -0.14 4.91
N PHE A 31 5.77 -0.06 5.30
CA PHE A 31 5.36 0.58 6.55
C PHE A 31 6.03 -0.05 7.78
N ARG A 32 6.04 -1.39 7.87
CA ARG A 32 6.66 -2.14 8.98
C ARG A 32 8.15 -1.85 9.13
N HIS A 33 8.86 -1.46 8.07
CA HIS A 33 10.26 -1.07 8.16
C HIS A 33 10.46 0.22 8.98
N TYR A 34 9.45 1.11 8.98
CA TYR A 34 9.44 2.36 9.74
C TYR A 34 8.73 2.22 11.10
N ASP A 35 7.73 1.34 11.21
CA ASP A 35 7.05 1.01 12.47
C ASP A 35 7.83 -0.03 13.31
N ARG A 36 8.97 0.39 13.85
CA ARG A 36 9.90 -0.49 14.60
C ARG A 36 9.30 -1.09 15.86
N TYR A 37 8.35 -0.40 16.48
CA TYR A 37 7.71 -0.82 17.72
C TYR A 37 6.37 -1.52 17.51
N GLN A 38 5.95 -1.68 16.24
CA GLN A 38 4.65 -2.27 15.88
C GLN A 38 3.48 -1.56 16.56
N SER A 39 3.59 -0.24 16.74
CA SER A 39 2.56 0.57 17.39
C SER A 39 1.44 0.96 16.42
N GLY A 40 1.62 0.74 15.12
CA GLY A 40 0.66 1.09 14.08
C GLY A 40 0.70 2.56 13.64
N GLU A 41 1.64 3.34 14.18
CA GLU A 41 1.85 4.76 13.85
C GLU A 41 3.32 5.00 13.57
N ILE A 42 3.62 5.80 12.54
CA ILE A 42 4.99 6.24 12.22
C ILE A 42 5.04 7.76 12.15
N THR A 43 6.16 8.33 12.59
CA THR A 43 6.54 9.71 12.29
C THR A 43 7.72 9.64 11.32
N ILE A 44 7.59 10.26 10.14
CA ILE A 44 8.55 10.16 9.06
C ILE A 44 8.89 11.55 8.53
N GLY A 45 10.16 11.79 8.22
CA GLY A 45 10.60 13.02 7.56
C GLY A 45 10.09 13.10 6.13
N TYR A 46 9.98 14.31 5.57
CA TYR A 46 9.46 14.48 4.21
C TYR A 46 10.31 13.78 3.15
N GLU A 47 11.63 13.85 3.24
CA GLU A 47 12.54 13.19 2.28
C GLU A 47 12.48 11.66 2.37
N ASP A 48 12.41 11.12 3.58
CA ASP A 48 12.23 9.69 3.81
C ASP A 48 10.87 9.21 3.29
N PHE A 49 9.82 10.01 3.47
CA PHE A 49 8.51 9.74 2.91
C PHE A 49 8.55 9.69 1.38
N LEU A 50 9.18 10.68 0.74
CA LEU A 50 9.35 10.67 -0.72
C LEU A 50 10.12 9.43 -1.19
N THR A 51 11.20 9.09 -0.50
CA THR A 51 12.01 7.89 -0.81
C THR A 51 11.18 6.61 -0.69
N LEU A 52 10.41 6.46 0.38
CA LEU A 52 9.48 5.34 0.56
C LEU A 52 8.48 5.28 -0.59
N VAL A 53 7.81 6.39 -0.92
CA VAL A 53 6.79 6.43 -1.99
C VAL A 53 7.39 6.10 -3.35
N PHE A 54 8.57 6.63 -3.69
CA PHE A 54 9.22 6.34 -4.96
C PHE A 54 9.81 4.93 -5.05
N SER A 55 10.18 4.33 -3.92
CA SER A 55 10.66 2.94 -3.86
C SER A 55 9.53 1.93 -4.10
N LEU A 56 8.29 2.30 -3.76
CA LEU A 56 7.10 1.52 -4.00
C LEU A 56 6.72 1.64 -5.49
N LYS A 57 7.24 0.74 -6.33
CA LYS A 57 6.69 0.53 -7.68
C LYS A 57 5.23 0.08 -7.52
N MET A 58 4.29 1.02 -7.65
CA MET A 58 2.85 0.75 -7.76
C MET A 58 2.37 0.91 -9.19
#